data_AF-A0A9D8IY03-F1
#
_entry.id   AF-A0A9D8IY03-F1
#
_cell.length_a   1.000
_cell.length_b   1.000
_cell.length_c   1.000
_cell.angle_alpha   90.00
_cell.angle_beta   90.00
_cell.angle_gamma   90.00
#
_symmetry.space_group_name_H-M   'P 1'
#
loop_
_entity.id
_entity.type
_entity.pdbx_description
1 polymer ?
#
loop_
_entity_poly.entity_id
_entity_poly.type
_entity_poly.pdbx_seq_one_letter_code
_entity_poly.pdbx_strand_id
1 'polypeptide(L)'
;MSMHRFDSSISLSGLFSGSYRKPTVILLLVPVLLTVFKYYGSTSFYLESIVPLLPEMTDPRLYAALYTFFASFLLMGILPALIVKFVFGETLAQYGVQIGDARFGWKAFLVIAPVMLLATWPSSNMSDFLAEYPLYPGAGNSPQQFAAHAFSYLFFYLGWEFFFRGFMQYGLRESLGDWNAILVQTLASCLLHIGKPDGEIFGSIIAGIVWGIVVFRSRSLLYVLLVHWLLGVSLDFMIVYF
;
A
#
# COMPACT_ATOMS: atom_id res chain seq x y z
N MET A 1 30.07 36.10 -18.19
CA MET A 1 29.04 35.15 -17.74
C MET A 1 29.74 33.95 -17.12
N SER A 2 29.76 33.89 -15.78
CA SER A 2 30.32 32.75 -15.05
C SER A 2 29.24 31.66 -15.00
N MET A 3 29.47 30.54 -15.69
CA MET A 3 28.69 29.32 -15.45
C MET A 3 28.97 28.87 -14.03
N HIS A 4 27.96 28.94 -13.15
CA HIS A 4 27.99 28.24 -11.87
C HIS A 4 28.30 26.77 -12.14
N ARG A 5 29.55 26.37 -11.88
CA ARG A 5 29.91 24.96 -11.74
C ARG A 5 28.99 24.41 -10.65
N PHE A 6 28.25 23.35 -10.95
CA PHE A 6 27.67 22.52 -9.91
C PHE A 6 28.83 22.13 -8.98
N ASP A 7 28.87 22.68 -7.77
CA ASP A 7 29.79 22.22 -6.74
C ASP A 7 29.49 20.73 -6.54
N SER A 8 30.42 19.87 -6.95
CA SER A 8 30.31 18.42 -6.80
C SER A 8 30.58 18.02 -5.33
N SER A 9 29.83 18.61 -4.40
CA SER A 9 29.96 18.45 -2.94
C SER A 9 29.24 17.21 -2.40
N ILE A 10 28.55 16.46 -3.27
CA ILE A 10 27.85 15.23 -2.87
C ILE A 10 28.86 14.08 -2.76
N SER A 11 29.33 13.83 -1.55
CA SER A 11 30.16 12.67 -1.25
C SER A 11 29.34 11.39 -1.27
N LEU A 12 29.75 10.41 -2.07
CA LEU A 12 29.20 9.04 -2.05
C LEU A 12 29.85 8.17 -0.96
N SER A 13 30.89 8.68 -0.30
CA SER A 13 31.60 7.94 0.74
C SER A 13 30.65 7.61 1.88
N GLY A 14 30.57 6.33 2.21
CA GLY A 14 29.77 5.83 3.31
C GLY A 14 28.26 5.76 3.06
N LEU A 15 27.77 6.08 1.86
CA LEU A 15 26.35 6.08 1.49
C LEU A 15 25.65 4.73 1.81
N PHE A 16 26.36 3.62 1.64
CA PHE A 16 25.89 2.26 1.94
C PHE A 16 26.49 1.66 3.21
N SER A 17 26.99 2.49 4.13
CA SER A 17 27.62 2.06 5.39
C SER A 17 27.06 2.82 6.60
N GLY A 18 27.31 2.30 7.80
CA GLY A 18 26.92 2.96 9.06
C GLY A 18 25.42 3.30 9.12
N SER A 19 25.11 4.48 9.63
CA SER A 19 23.73 4.98 9.79
C SER A 19 23.04 5.33 8.47
N TYR A 20 23.78 5.53 7.38
CA TYR A 20 23.21 5.86 6.07
C TYR A 20 22.77 4.63 5.28
N ARG A 21 23.31 3.43 5.58
CA ARG A 21 23.04 2.21 4.82
C ARG A 21 21.53 1.92 4.68
N LYS A 22 20.80 1.91 5.79
CA LYS A 22 19.36 1.59 5.82
C LYS A 22 18.51 2.60 5.03
N PRO A 23 18.55 3.93 5.32
CA PRO A 23 17.75 4.89 4.57
C PRO A 23 18.12 4.94 3.09
N THR A 24 19.40 4.82 2.72
CA THR A 24 19.82 4.75 1.31
C THR A 24 19.16 3.57 0.60
N VAL A 25 19.24 2.36 1.16
CA VAL A 25 18.64 1.16 0.55
C VAL A 25 17.12 1.33 0.40
N ILE A 26 16.44 1.83 1.42
CA ILE A 26 14.99 2.06 1.36
C ILE A 26 14.66 3.10 0.29
N LEU A 27 15.29 4.27 0.30
CA LEU A 27 14.99 5.38 -0.60
C LEU A 27 15.34 5.08 -2.07
N LEU A 28 16.27 4.17 -2.34
CA LEU A 28 16.55 3.68 -3.70
C LEU A 28 15.56 2.59 -4.14
N LEU A 29 15.20 1.66 -3.24
CA LEU A 29 14.33 0.54 -3.60
C LEU A 29 12.86 0.96 -3.72
N VAL A 30 12.41 1.90 -2.89
CA VAL A 30 11.02 2.38 -2.91
C VAL A 30 10.58 2.83 -4.32
N PRO A 31 11.26 3.76 -5.01
CA PRO A 31 10.84 4.18 -6.34
C PRO A 31 10.91 3.04 -7.36
N VAL A 32 11.89 2.13 -7.26
CA VAL A 32 12.00 0.97 -8.16
C VAL A 32 10.79 0.04 -7.98
N LEU A 33 10.49 -0.35 -6.74
CA LEU A 33 9.39 -1.29 -6.44
C LEU A 33 8.03 -0.68 -6.76
N LEU A 34 7.81 0.61 -6.46
CA LEU A 34 6.59 1.32 -6.82
C LEU A 34 6.42 1.41 -8.35
N THR A 35 7.50 1.70 -9.08
CA THR A 35 7.46 1.75 -10.55
C THR A 35 7.17 0.38 -11.14
N VAL A 36 7.85 -0.66 -10.66
CA VAL A 36 7.61 -2.04 -11.11
C VAL A 36 6.18 -2.46 -10.83
N PHE A 37 5.66 -2.19 -9.62
CA PHE A 37 4.27 -2.49 -9.29
C PHE A 37 3.27 -1.71 -10.17
N LYS A 38 3.47 -0.40 -10.38
CA LYS A 38 2.55 0.41 -11.19
C LYS A 38 2.50 -0.02 -12.65
N TYR A 39 3.66 -0.36 -13.24
CA TYR A 39 3.74 -0.73 -14.66
C TYR A 39 3.43 -2.20 -14.92
N TYR A 40 3.92 -3.09 -14.07
CA TYR A 40 3.84 -4.53 -14.31
C TYR A 40 2.89 -5.24 -13.35
N GLY A 41 2.54 -4.66 -12.21
CA GLY A 41 1.62 -5.28 -11.24
C GLY A 41 0.15 -4.89 -11.42
N SER A 42 -0.23 -4.25 -12.53
CA SER A 42 -1.59 -3.73 -12.76
C SER A 42 -2.49 -4.70 -13.51
N THR A 43 -3.80 -4.49 -13.40
CA THR A 43 -4.81 -5.24 -14.17
C THR A 43 -4.62 -5.04 -15.67
N SER A 44 -4.36 -3.81 -16.12
CA SER A 44 -4.11 -3.46 -17.52
C SER A 44 -2.92 -4.23 -18.08
N PHE A 45 -1.79 -4.28 -17.36
CA PHE A 45 -0.62 -5.04 -17.81
C PHE A 45 -0.95 -6.52 -17.98
N TYR A 46 -1.65 -7.12 -17.01
CA TYR A 46 -2.04 -8.52 -17.11
C TYR A 46 -2.91 -8.77 -18.35
N LEU A 47 -3.94 -7.95 -18.55
CA LEU A 47 -4.89 -8.05 -19.66
C LEU A 47 -4.23 -7.84 -21.03
N GLU A 48 -3.33 -6.88 -21.15
CA GLU A 48 -2.71 -6.50 -22.43
C GLU A 48 -1.48 -7.34 -22.78
N SER A 49 -0.73 -7.81 -21.78
CA SER A 49 0.57 -8.47 -22.00
C SER A 49 0.60 -9.96 -21.65
N ILE A 50 -0.23 -10.42 -20.70
CA ILE A 50 -0.22 -11.83 -20.26
C ILE A 50 -1.36 -12.62 -20.89
N VAL A 51 -2.58 -12.09 -20.95
CA VAL A 51 -3.74 -12.79 -21.54
C VAL A 51 -3.50 -13.24 -22.99
N PRO A 52 -2.88 -12.45 -23.87
CA PRO A 52 -2.61 -12.89 -25.25
C PRO A 52 -1.71 -14.14 -25.33
N LEU A 53 -0.95 -14.43 -24.28
CA LEU A 53 -0.09 -15.63 -24.16
C LEU A 53 -0.86 -16.86 -23.61
N LEU A 54 -2.09 -16.66 -23.12
CA LEU A 54 -2.93 -17.66 -22.46
C LEU A 54 -4.34 -17.70 -23.10
N PRO A 55 -4.46 -18.12 -24.38
CA PRO A 55 -5.70 -17.95 -25.15
C PRO A 55 -6.91 -18.74 -24.61
N GLU A 56 -6.67 -19.82 -23.85
CA GLU A 56 -7.72 -20.69 -23.29
C GLU A 56 -8.21 -20.25 -21.89
N MET A 57 -7.84 -19.04 -21.45
CA MET A 57 -8.18 -18.58 -20.10
C MET A 57 -9.65 -18.16 -19.98
N THR A 58 -10.36 -18.75 -19.01
CA THR A 58 -11.82 -18.66 -18.87
C THR A 58 -12.33 -17.34 -18.30
N ASP A 59 -11.62 -16.74 -17.33
CA ASP A 59 -11.98 -15.44 -16.76
C ASP A 59 -10.76 -14.53 -16.60
N PRO A 60 -10.33 -13.88 -17.70
CA PRO A 60 -9.14 -13.03 -17.68
C PRO A 60 -9.20 -11.88 -16.66
N ARG A 61 -10.40 -11.37 -16.34
CA ARG A 61 -10.56 -10.24 -15.42
C ARG A 61 -10.40 -10.67 -13.96
N LEU A 62 -10.92 -11.85 -13.59
CA LEU A 62 -10.66 -12.43 -12.27
C LEU A 62 -9.15 -12.60 -12.05
N TYR A 63 -8.45 -13.21 -13.01
CA TYR A 63 -7.02 -13.44 -12.88
C TYR A 63 -6.21 -12.13 -12.89
N ALA A 64 -6.64 -11.10 -13.62
CA ALA A 64 -6.01 -9.78 -13.59
C ALA A 64 -6.13 -9.11 -12.19
N ALA A 65 -7.29 -9.21 -11.55
CA ALA A 65 -7.49 -8.69 -10.19
C ALA A 65 -6.64 -9.45 -9.17
N LEU A 66 -6.67 -10.79 -9.21
CA LEU A 66 -5.83 -11.64 -8.36
C LEU A 66 -4.34 -11.35 -8.58
N TYR A 67 -3.92 -11.21 -9.83
CA TYR A 67 -2.57 -10.84 -10.19
C TYR A 67 -2.14 -9.53 -9.53
N THR A 68 -2.99 -8.50 -9.57
CA THR A 68 -2.71 -7.21 -8.93
C THR A 68 -2.59 -7.34 -7.41
N PHE A 69 -3.48 -8.09 -6.77
CA PHE A 69 -3.45 -8.32 -5.32
C PHE A 69 -2.18 -9.06 -4.88
N PHE A 70 -1.82 -10.13 -5.59
CA PHE A 70 -0.60 -10.88 -5.30
C PHE A 70 0.67 -10.15 -5.72
N ALA A 71 0.65 -9.33 -6.78
CA ALA A 71 1.77 -8.49 -7.15
C ALA A 71 2.09 -7.47 -6.05
N SER A 72 1.06 -6.83 -5.47
CA SER A 72 1.24 -5.99 -4.27
C SER A 72 1.84 -6.80 -3.12
N PHE A 73 1.26 -7.95 -2.78
CA PHE A 73 1.78 -8.78 -1.69
C PHE A 73 3.25 -9.20 -1.88
N LEU A 74 3.63 -9.59 -3.10
CA LEU A 74 4.98 -10.06 -3.40
C LEU A 74 5.98 -8.91 -3.46
N LEU A 75 5.69 -7.86 -4.23
CA LEU A 75 6.61 -6.74 -4.48
C LEU A 75 6.68 -5.76 -3.32
N MET A 76 5.55 -5.51 -2.64
CA MET A 76 5.40 -4.51 -1.58
C MET A 76 5.36 -5.15 -0.18
N GLY A 77 5.06 -6.44 -0.06
CA GLY A 77 5.10 -7.18 1.20
C GLY A 77 6.34 -8.05 1.35
N ILE A 78 6.38 -9.17 0.62
CA ILE A 78 7.39 -10.22 0.79
C ILE A 78 8.80 -9.72 0.50
N LEU A 79 9.03 -9.09 -0.66
CA LEU A 79 10.38 -8.65 -1.03
C LEU A 79 10.98 -7.64 -0.02
N PRO A 80 10.26 -6.59 0.42
CA PRO A 80 10.65 -5.73 1.53
C PRO A 80 10.88 -6.49 2.84
N ALA A 81 10.06 -7.49 3.17
CA ALA A 81 10.24 -8.30 4.38
C ALA A 81 11.53 -9.14 4.32
N LEU A 82 11.89 -9.65 3.14
CA LEU A 82 13.16 -10.34 2.90
C LEU A 82 14.33 -9.36 3.06
N ILE A 83 14.22 -8.11 2.58
CA ILE A 83 15.24 -7.09 2.78
C ILE A 83 15.44 -6.79 4.26
N VAL A 84 14.35 -6.62 5.02
CA VAL A 84 14.41 -6.42 6.48
C VAL A 84 15.15 -7.58 7.15
N LYS A 85 14.79 -8.82 6.82
CA LYS A 85 15.37 -10.03 7.42
C LYS A 85 16.84 -10.25 7.04
N PHE A 86 17.17 -10.15 5.76
CA PHE A 86 18.44 -10.64 5.21
C PHE A 86 19.45 -9.54 4.89
N VAL A 87 19.00 -8.31 4.63
CA VAL A 87 19.89 -7.17 4.35
C VAL A 87 20.11 -6.35 5.63
N PHE A 88 19.05 -6.05 6.36
CA PHE A 88 19.15 -5.28 7.61
C PHE A 88 19.39 -6.14 8.85
N GLY A 89 19.05 -7.44 8.79
CA GLY A 89 19.22 -8.34 9.94
C GLY A 89 18.22 -8.06 11.06
N GLU A 90 17.06 -7.49 10.74
CA GLU A 90 16.05 -7.03 11.69
C GLU A 90 14.81 -7.92 11.67
N THR A 91 14.01 -7.83 12.74
CA THR A 91 12.76 -8.56 12.87
C THR A 91 11.60 -7.78 12.27
N LEU A 92 10.61 -8.47 11.70
CA LEU A 92 9.40 -7.81 11.19
C LEU A 92 8.58 -7.11 12.28
N ALA A 93 8.74 -7.52 13.54
CA ALA A 93 8.13 -6.83 14.68
C ALA A 93 8.63 -5.39 14.82
N GLN A 94 9.92 -5.12 14.54
CA GLN A 94 10.46 -3.75 14.52
C GLN A 94 9.82 -2.87 13.43
N TYR A 95 9.18 -3.49 12.44
CA TYR A 95 8.43 -2.86 11.35
C TYR A 95 6.92 -2.94 11.55
N GLY A 96 6.47 -3.16 12.79
CA GLY A 96 5.05 -3.15 13.16
C GLY A 96 4.29 -4.45 12.88
N VAL A 97 4.95 -5.52 12.42
CA VAL A 97 4.32 -6.87 12.30
C VAL A 97 4.27 -7.52 13.67
N GLN A 98 3.40 -7.00 14.52
CA GLN A 98 3.15 -7.43 15.89
C GLN A 98 1.78 -6.90 16.34
N ILE A 99 1.29 -7.37 17.49
CA ILE A 99 0.04 -6.88 18.07
C ILE A 99 0.22 -5.48 18.71
N GLY A 100 1.36 -5.22 19.37
CA GLY A 100 1.62 -3.92 19.99
C GLY A 100 0.64 -3.57 21.13
N ASP A 101 0.35 -2.28 21.30
CA ASP A 101 -0.64 -1.74 22.26
C ASP A 101 -2.06 -2.01 21.73
N ALA A 102 -2.56 -3.21 22.02
CA ALA A 102 -3.87 -3.63 21.55
C ALA A 102 -5.03 -2.78 22.05
N ARG A 103 -4.90 -2.21 23.25
CA ARG A 103 -5.95 -1.35 23.81
C ARG A 103 -6.07 -0.07 22.99
N PHE A 104 -4.95 0.57 22.65
CA PHE A 104 -4.98 1.73 21.77
C PHE A 104 -5.38 1.34 20.34
N GLY A 105 -4.80 0.27 19.81
CA GLY A 105 -5.04 -0.19 18.45
C GLY A 105 -6.51 -0.50 18.15
N TRP A 106 -7.17 -1.28 19.00
CA TRP A 106 -8.59 -1.57 18.83
C TRP A 106 -9.48 -0.35 19.04
N LYS A 107 -9.11 0.57 19.96
CA LYS A 107 -9.82 1.85 20.08
C LYS A 107 -9.71 2.67 18.80
N ALA A 108 -8.51 2.76 18.21
CA ALA A 108 -8.31 3.46 16.95
C ALA A 108 -9.12 2.81 15.83
N PHE A 109 -9.10 1.48 15.71
CA PHE A 109 -9.92 0.73 14.74
C PHE A 109 -11.42 1.05 14.92
N LEU A 110 -11.96 0.94 16.14
CA LEU A 110 -13.38 1.16 16.43
C LEU A 110 -13.83 2.60 16.17
N VAL A 111 -12.93 3.58 16.21
CA VAL A 111 -13.22 4.97 15.89
C VAL A 111 -13.11 5.24 14.39
N ILE A 112 -12.05 4.74 13.75
CA ILE A 112 -11.74 5.06 12.35
C ILE A 112 -12.63 4.25 11.40
N ALA A 113 -12.90 2.97 11.68
CA ALA A 113 -13.67 2.10 10.81
C ALA A 113 -15.07 2.67 10.48
N PRO A 114 -15.90 3.11 11.45
CA PRO A 114 -17.19 3.72 11.15
C PRO A 114 -17.07 5.00 10.30
N VAL A 115 -16.06 5.83 10.56
CA VAL A 115 -15.84 7.05 9.77
C VAL A 115 -15.53 6.71 8.32
N MET A 116 -14.68 5.69 8.09
CA MET A 116 -14.37 5.23 6.73
C MET A 116 -15.61 4.64 6.04
N LEU A 117 -16.42 3.83 6.73
CA LEU A 117 -17.66 3.29 6.17
C LEU A 117 -18.68 4.37 5.79
N LEU A 118 -18.78 5.42 6.60
CA LEU A 118 -19.65 6.57 6.29
C LEU A 118 -19.11 7.39 5.12
N ALA A 119 -17.79 7.51 5.01
CA ALA A 119 -17.14 8.23 3.92
C ALA A 119 -17.23 7.48 2.58
N THR A 120 -17.27 6.14 2.57
CA THR A 120 -17.35 5.33 1.34
C THR A 120 -18.73 5.26 0.73
N TRP A 121 -19.79 5.35 1.53
CA TRP A 121 -21.18 5.28 1.04
C TRP A 121 -21.50 6.27 -0.10
N PRO A 122 -21.17 7.57 -0.01
CA PRO A 122 -21.39 8.47 -1.15
C PRO A 122 -20.48 8.11 -2.33
N SER A 123 -19.24 7.68 -2.08
CA SER A 123 -18.29 7.28 -3.14
C SER A 123 -18.76 6.10 -3.95
N SER A 124 -19.46 5.13 -3.36
CA SER A 124 -19.93 3.92 -4.07
C SER A 124 -20.96 4.23 -5.17
N ASN A 125 -21.52 5.44 -5.20
CA ASN A 125 -22.48 5.89 -6.20
C ASN A 125 -21.88 6.85 -7.23
N MET A 126 -20.58 7.17 -7.13
CA MET A 126 -19.91 8.09 -8.04
C MET A 126 -19.39 7.35 -9.29
N SER A 127 -19.51 7.98 -10.45
CA SER A 127 -19.21 7.34 -11.74
C SER A 127 -17.76 6.92 -11.91
N ASP A 128 -16.82 7.67 -11.33
CA ASP A 128 -15.38 7.38 -11.36
C ASP A 128 -15.02 6.20 -10.44
N PHE A 129 -15.63 6.10 -9.26
CA PHE A 129 -15.49 4.93 -8.39
C PHE A 129 -16.10 3.67 -9.01
N LEU A 130 -17.27 3.77 -9.63
CA LEU A 130 -17.91 2.65 -10.35
C LEU A 130 -17.11 2.18 -11.57
N ALA A 131 -16.34 3.07 -12.19
CA ALA A 131 -15.46 2.73 -13.30
C ALA A 131 -14.18 2.00 -12.85
N GLU A 132 -13.73 2.27 -11.62
CA GLU A 132 -12.49 1.72 -11.06
C GLU A 132 -12.72 0.42 -10.26
N TYR A 133 -13.86 0.32 -9.55
CA TYR A 133 -14.13 -0.74 -8.57
C TYR A 133 -15.41 -1.51 -8.85
N PRO A 134 -15.47 -2.80 -8.45
CA PRO A 134 -14.35 -3.62 -7.97
C PRO A 134 -13.35 -3.94 -9.10
N LEU A 135 -12.08 -4.21 -8.75
CA LEU A 135 -11.07 -4.60 -9.76
C LEU A 135 -11.48 -5.85 -10.56
N TYR A 136 -12.28 -6.73 -9.95
CA TYR A 136 -12.99 -7.80 -10.64
C TYR A 136 -14.50 -7.48 -10.67
N PRO A 137 -15.06 -7.04 -11.82
CA PRO A 137 -16.48 -6.69 -11.94
C PRO A 137 -17.44 -7.82 -11.57
N GLY A 138 -17.01 -9.09 -11.68
CA GLY A 138 -17.81 -10.26 -11.31
C GLY A 138 -17.83 -10.58 -9.81
N ALA A 139 -17.19 -9.78 -8.95
CA ALA A 139 -17.09 -10.08 -7.52
C ALA A 139 -18.47 -10.26 -6.84
N GLY A 140 -19.51 -9.59 -7.34
CA GLY A 140 -20.88 -9.66 -6.82
C GLY A 140 -21.73 -10.84 -7.31
N ASN A 141 -21.22 -11.68 -8.22
CA ASN A 141 -22.02 -12.75 -8.86
C ASN A 141 -22.60 -13.78 -7.87
N SER A 142 -21.94 -13.99 -6.73
CA SER A 142 -22.46 -14.78 -5.61
C SER A 142 -21.80 -14.40 -4.29
N PRO A 143 -22.43 -14.68 -3.13
CA PRO A 143 -21.81 -14.47 -1.83
C PRO A 143 -20.45 -15.18 -1.67
N GLN A 144 -20.30 -16.37 -2.28
CA GLN A 144 -19.04 -17.13 -2.24
C GLN A 144 -17.95 -16.45 -3.06
N GLN A 145 -18.29 -15.90 -4.24
CA GLN A 145 -17.33 -15.14 -5.05
C GLN A 145 -16.91 -13.86 -4.35
N PHE A 146 -17.85 -13.16 -3.73
CA PHE A 146 -17.54 -11.96 -2.95
C PHE A 146 -16.65 -12.27 -1.75
N ALA A 147 -16.91 -13.36 -1.02
CA ALA A 147 -16.07 -13.79 0.09
C ALA A 147 -14.64 -14.15 -0.35
N ALA A 148 -14.50 -14.83 -1.50
CA ALA A 148 -13.20 -15.12 -2.09
C ALA A 148 -12.47 -13.84 -2.51
N HIS A 149 -13.18 -12.91 -3.17
CA HIS A 149 -12.66 -11.59 -3.53
C HIS A 149 -12.17 -10.81 -2.31
N ALA A 150 -13.00 -10.67 -1.27
CA ALA A 150 -12.65 -9.98 -0.04
C ALA A 150 -11.41 -10.62 0.63
N PHE A 151 -11.33 -11.95 0.68
CA PHE A 151 -10.15 -12.63 1.20
C PHE A 151 -8.90 -12.39 0.35
N SER A 152 -9.00 -12.48 -0.98
CA SER A 152 -7.88 -12.21 -1.88
C SER A 152 -7.42 -10.74 -1.80
N TYR A 153 -8.35 -9.81 -1.59
CA TYR A 153 -8.04 -8.38 -1.47
C TYR A 153 -7.19 -8.08 -0.22
N LEU A 154 -7.24 -8.93 0.83
CA LEU A 154 -6.35 -8.82 1.99
C LEU A 154 -4.87 -8.85 1.60
N PHE A 155 -4.49 -9.63 0.57
CA PHE A 155 -3.11 -9.73 0.11
C PHE A 155 -2.60 -8.40 -0.46
N PHE A 156 -3.47 -7.65 -1.14
CA PHE A 156 -3.14 -6.31 -1.61
C PHE A 156 -2.80 -5.40 -0.42
N TYR A 157 -3.65 -5.37 0.61
CA TYR A 157 -3.46 -4.49 1.76
C TYR A 157 -2.33 -4.93 2.69
N LEU A 158 -2.05 -6.23 2.77
CA LEU A 158 -0.87 -6.74 3.46
C LEU A 158 0.41 -6.19 2.83
N GLY A 159 0.52 -6.24 1.50
CA GLY A 159 1.64 -5.64 0.77
C GLY A 159 1.69 -4.13 0.96
N TRP A 160 0.55 -3.47 0.78
CA TRP A 160 0.44 -2.02 0.87
C TRP A 160 0.86 -1.47 2.25
N GLU A 161 0.26 -1.97 3.33
CA GLU A 161 0.54 -1.48 4.68
C GLU A 161 1.95 -1.83 5.14
N PHE A 162 2.43 -3.03 4.81
CA PHE A 162 3.80 -3.38 5.13
C PHE A 162 4.79 -2.48 4.39
N PHE A 163 4.56 -2.12 3.13
CA PHE A 163 5.47 -1.28 2.38
C PHE A 163 5.58 0.14 2.93
N PHE A 164 4.45 0.83 3.04
CA PHE A 164 4.45 2.24 3.40
C PHE A 164 4.67 2.44 4.90
N ARG A 165 3.92 1.73 5.75
CA ARG A 165 3.93 1.94 7.21
C ARG A 165 4.92 1.03 7.92
N GLY A 166 5.21 -0.14 7.35
CA GLY A 166 6.28 -1.02 7.81
C GLY A 166 7.63 -0.55 7.29
N PHE A 167 8.02 -1.08 6.13
CA PHE A 167 9.32 -0.94 5.50
C PHE A 167 9.81 0.51 5.42
N MET A 168 9.01 1.42 4.87
CA MET A 168 9.45 2.80 4.70
C MET A 168 9.33 3.62 5.99
N GLN A 169 8.16 3.66 6.63
CA GLN A 169 7.97 4.49 7.82
C GLN A 169 8.83 4.05 9.01
N TYR A 170 8.80 2.77 9.42
CA TYR A 170 9.69 2.30 10.49
C TYR A 170 11.15 2.31 10.06
N GLY A 171 11.45 1.90 8.83
CA GLY A 171 12.82 1.81 8.36
C GLY A 171 13.53 3.16 8.24
N LEU A 172 12.78 4.25 8.00
CA LEU A 172 13.34 5.62 7.94
C LEU A 172 13.25 6.39 9.26
N ARG A 173 12.56 5.84 10.27
CA ARG A 173 12.30 6.51 11.54
C ARG A 173 13.57 7.02 12.23
N GLU A 174 14.60 6.18 12.34
CA GLU A 174 15.86 6.54 13.02
C GLU A 174 16.60 7.68 12.31
N SER A 175 16.54 7.71 10.98
CA SER A 175 17.24 8.71 10.16
C SER A 175 16.48 10.03 10.00
N LEU A 176 15.15 9.99 9.95
CA LEU A 176 14.32 11.14 9.61
C LEU A 176 13.50 11.67 10.80
N GLY A 177 13.34 10.88 11.85
CA GLY A 177 12.41 11.14 12.95
C GLY A 177 10.96 10.79 12.61
N ASP A 178 10.09 10.81 13.61
CA ASP A 178 8.73 10.28 13.52
C ASP A 178 7.89 11.00 12.44
N TRP A 179 7.85 12.34 12.46
CA TRP A 179 7.03 13.11 11.53
C TRP A 179 7.50 13.02 10.09
N ASN A 180 8.80 13.15 9.83
CA ASN A 180 9.30 13.05 8.45
C ASN A 180 9.13 11.65 7.88
N ALA A 181 9.27 10.60 8.69
CA ALA A 181 8.95 9.24 8.25
C ALA A 181 7.47 9.09 7.87
N ILE A 182 6.55 9.67 8.65
CA ILE A 182 5.12 9.71 8.34
C ILE A 182 4.86 10.50 7.05
N LEU A 183 5.48 11.66 6.87
CA LEU A 183 5.25 12.53 5.71
C LEU A 183 5.85 11.94 4.42
N VAL A 184 7.03 11.30 4.50
CA VAL A 184 7.64 10.60 3.36
C VAL A 184 6.77 9.42 2.92
N GLN A 185 6.22 8.64 3.85
CA GLN A 185 5.27 7.58 3.46
C GLN A 185 3.96 8.08 2.92
N THR A 186 3.43 9.17 3.47
CA THR A 186 2.22 9.82 2.96
C THR A 186 2.45 10.32 1.53
N LEU A 187 3.60 10.95 1.27
CA LEU A 187 3.99 11.42 -0.05
C LEU A 187 4.02 10.25 -1.05
N ALA A 188 4.77 9.19 -0.75
CA ALA A 188 4.90 8.07 -1.68
C ALA A 188 3.58 7.33 -1.90
N SER A 189 2.78 7.11 -0.84
CA SER A 189 1.49 6.44 -0.97
C SER A 189 0.50 7.27 -1.77
N CYS A 190 0.44 8.60 -1.54
CA CYS A 190 -0.41 9.50 -2.31
C CYS A 190 -0.02 9.51 -3.80
N LEU A 191 1.28 9.54 -4.12
CA LEU A 191 1.74 9.48 -5.51
C LEU A 191 1.30 8.18 -6.20
N LEU A 192 1.26 7.05 -5.48
CA LEU A 192 0.80 5.79 -6.07
C LEU A 192 -0.72 5.78 -6.37
N HIS A 193 -1.51 6.60 -5.66
CA HIS A 193 -2.94 6.80 -5.94
C HIS A 193 -3.21 7.69 -7.17
N ILE A 194 -2.21 8.37 -7.75
CA ILE A 194 -2.44 9.17 -8.95
C ILE A 194 -3.02 8.30 -10.07
N GLY A 195 -4.14 8.78 -10.63
CA GLY A 195 -4.97 8.08 -11.61
C GLY A 195 -6.23 7.43 -11.02
N LYS A 196 -6.40 7.44 -9.69
CA LYS A 196 -7.63 7.03 -8.98
C LYS A 196 -8.65 8.17 -8.88
N PRO A 197 -9.90 7.90 -8.45
CA PRO A 197 -10.88 8.94 -8.11
C PRO A 197 -10.29 10.04 -7.19
N ASP A 198 -10.71 11.29 -7.40
CA ASP A 198 -10.11 12.44 -6.71
C ASP A 198 -10.28 12.37 -5.19
N GLY A 199 -11.46 11.96 -4.72
CA GLY A 199 -11.76 11.71 -3.31
C GLY A 199 -10.84 10.65 -2.69
N GLU A 200 -10.45 9.63 -3.45
CA GLU A 200 -9.49 8.61 -3.01
C GLU A 200 -8.07 9.22 -2.90
N ILE A 201 -7.66 10.04 -3.86
CA ILE A 201 -6.34 10.69 -3.85
C ILE A 201 -6.22 11.64 -2.65
N PHE A 202 -7.15 12.58 -2.48
CA PHE A 202 -7.10 13.53 -1.35
C PHE A 202 -7.31 12.81 -0.01
N GLY A 203 -8.21 11.81 0.03
CA GLY A 203 -8.41 10.96 1.19
C GLY A 203 -7.14 10.21 1.59
N SER A 204 -6.34 9.76 0.62
CA SER A 204 -5.08 9.04 0.87
C SER A 204 -4.03 9.89 1.61
N ILE A 205 -4.05 11.22 1.48
CA ILE A 205 -3.14 12.12 2.20
C ILE A 205 -3.50 12.12 3.69
N ILE A 206 -4.79 12.33 3.99
CA ILE A 206 -5.30 12.36 5.36
C ILE A 206 -5.13 10.98 6.01
N ALA A 207 -5.53 9.92 5.31
CA ALA A 207 -5.37 8.54 5.76
C ALA A 207 -3.89 8.18 5.93
N GLY A 208 -3.02 8.63 5.03
CA GLY A 208 -1.56 8.49 5.13
C GLY A 208 -1.02 8.98 6.47
N ILE A 209 -1.38 10.21 6.85
CA ILE A 209 -0.94 10.83 8.11
C ILE A 209 -1.55 10.10 9.32
N VAL A 210 -2.87 9.90 9.32
CA VAL A 210 -3.57 9.28 10.46
C VAL A 210 -3.10 7.84 10.69
N TRP A 211 -2.91 7.04 9.62
CA TRP A 211 -2.50 5.65 9.72
C TRP A 211 -1.07 5.59 10.22
N GLY A 212 -0.21 6.49 9.75
CA GLY A 212 1.17 6.59 10.22
C GLY A 212 1.24 6.87 11.73
N ILE A 213 0.41 7.78 12.24
CA ILE A 213 0.31 8.06 13.68
C ILE A 213 -0.17 6.82 14.45
N VAL A 214 -1.23 6.17 13.96
CA VAL A 214 -1.78 4.96 14.61
C VAL A 214 -0.75 3.85 14.67
N VAL A 215 0.00 3.61 13.60
CA VAL A 215 1.03 2.58 13.53
C VAL A 215 2.13 2.84 14.55
N PHE A 216 2.70 4.05 14.60
CA PHE A 216 3.73 4.35 15.62
C PHE A 216 3.20 4.29 17.04
N ARG A 217 1.98 4.77 17.29
CA ARG A 217 1.40 4.81 18.63
C ARG A 217 0.97 3.43 19.13
N SER A 218 0.44 2.58 18.25
CA SER A 218 0.06 1.21 18.56
C SER A 218 1.25 0.25 18.49
N ARG A 219 2.32 0.61 17.78
CA ARG A 219 3.41 -0.29 17.38
C ARG A 219 2.95 -1.47 16.51
N SER A 220 1.87 -1.29 15.75
CA SER A 220 1.25 -2.38 14.99
C SER A 220 0.68 -1.92 13.66
N LEU A 221 0.92 -2.72 12.62
CA LEU A 221 0.25 -2.57 11.32
C LEU A 221 -1.15 -3.17 11.31
N LEU A 222 -1.48 -4.07 12.25
CA LEU A 222 -2.72 -4.85 12.22
C LEU A 222 -3.95 -3.96 12.17
N TYR A 223 -4.00 -2.93 13.00
CA TYR A 223 -5.20 -2.10 13.14
C TYR A 223 -5.48 -1.29 11.88
N VAL A 224 -4.45 -0.69 11.28
CA VAL A 224 -4.59 0.07 10.04
C VAL A 224 -4.81 -0.84 8.83
N LEU A 225 -4.22 -2.04 8.82
CA LEU A 225 -4.49 -3.08 7.83
C LEU A 225 -5.96 -3.47 7.84
N LEU A 226 -6.55 -3.73 9.01
CA LEU A 226 -7.95 -4.08 9.13
C LEU A 226 -8.87 -2.94 8.70
N VAL A 227 -8.55 -1.69 9.05
CA VAL A 227 -9.31 -0.53 8.56
C VAL A 227 -9.22 -0.42 7.04
N HIS A 228 -8.02 -0.54 6.46
CA HIS A 228 -7.81 -0.36 5.02
C HIS A 228 -8.46 -1.48 4.20
N TRP A 229 -8.36 -2.72 4.69
CA TRP A 229 -9.06 -3.86 4.11
C TRP A 229 -10.58 -3.71 4.22
N LEU A 230 -11.10 -3.30 5.37
CA LEU A 230 -12.52 -3.03 5.56
C LEU A 230 -13.01 -1.92 4.63
N LEU A 231 -12.24 -0.85 4.47
CA LEU A 231 -12.51 0.26 3.56
C LEU A 231 -12.71 -0.27 2.13
N GLY A 232 -11.74 -1.00 1.57
CA GLY A 232 -11.84 -1.56 0.22
C GLY A 232 -12.99 -2.55 0.05
N VAL A 233 -13.12 -3.51 0.98
CA VAL A 233 -14.20 -4.51 0.93
C VAL A 233 -15.58 -3.86 1.05
N SER A 234 -15.72 -2.83 1.89
CA SER A 234 -17.01 -2.14 2.07
C SER A 234 -17.42 -1.35 0.83
N LEU A 235 -16.48 -0.70 0.16
CA LEU A 235 -16.73 0.00 -1.09
C LEU A 235 -17.22 -0.98 -2.16
N ASP A 236 -16.49 -2.08 -2.37
CA ASP A 236 -16.86 -3.10 -3.35
C ASP A 236 -18.21 -3.75 -3.00
N PHE A 237 -18.47 -4.00 -1.71
CA PHE A 237 -19.75 -4.53 -1.23
C PHE A 237 -20.90 -3.57 -1.55
N MET A 238 -20.71 -2.27 -1.30
CA MET A 238 -21.72 -1.25 -1.58
C MET A 238 -22.01 -1.15 -3.08
N ILE A 239 -20.96 -1.17 -3.91
CA ILE A 239 -21.08 -1.11 -5.38
C ILE A 239 -21.86 -2.30 -5.95
N VAL A 240 -21.62 -3.52 -5.45
CA VAL A 240 -22.19 -4.73 -6.07
C VAL A 240 -23.53 -5.17 -5.51
N TYR A 241 -23.96 -4.65 -4.36
CA TYR A 241 -25.20 -5.06 -3.68
C TYR A 241 -26.23 -3.95 -3.43
N PHE A 242 -25.89 -2.68 -3.66
CA PHE A 242 -26.78 -1.53 -3.50
C PHE A 242 -26.74 -0.61 -4.72
#